data_AF-A0A2N1R330-F1
#
_entry.id   AF-A0A2N1R330-F1
#
_cell.length_a   1.000
_cell.length_b   1.000
_cell.length_c   1.000
_cell.angle_alpha   90.00
_cell.angle_beta   90.00
_cell.angle_gamma   90.00
#
_symmetry.space_group_name_H-M   'P 1'
#
loop_
_entity.id
_entity.type
_entity.pdbx_description
1 polymer ?
#
loop_
_entity_poly.entity_id
_entity_poly.type
_entity_poly.pdbx_seq_one_letter_code
_entity_poly.pdbx_strand_id
1 'polypeptide(L)'
;MDLGATWSFDGMLSVGLVARDAYSPAMVTTYADFSAFSGSPGSGTSAYAVVPADLSIGVAYKPSFALLDRLGADLLVLLDYADILDLFSIIPRNPILNVRAGVELTLLEILSLRAGIKDALPTAGFGIDLSAFTFSLAMYGKELGLDPGARPVFNLLVAFDFRY
;
A
#
# COMPACT_ATOMS: atom_id res chain seq x y z
N MET A 1 -1.91 16.39 5.38
CA MET A 1 -1.69 16.93 4.02
C MET A 1 -0.76 15.98 3.30
N ASP A 2 -1.07 15.65 2.05
CA ASP A 2 -0.29 14.71 1.24
C ASP A 2 0.31 15.40 0.02
N LEU A 3 1.55 15.06 -0.33
CA LEU A 3 2.28 15.58 -1.47
C LEU A 3 2.85 14.43 -2.29
N GLY A 4 2.81 14.54 -3.61
CA GLY A 4 3.35 13.51 -4.50
C GLY A 4 3.95 14.14 -5.76
N ALA A 5 5.04 13.56 -6.23
CA ALA A 5 5.65 13.88 -7.51
C ALA A 5 5.91 12.58 -8.28
N THR A 6 5.58 12.59 -9.57
CA THR A 6 5.86 11.48 -10.47
C THR A 6 6.63 11.97 -11.68
N TRP A 7 7.64 11.20 -12.06
CA TRP A 7 8.41 11.42 -13.27
C TRP A 7 8.31 10.18 -14.14
N SER A 8 7.84 10.35 -15.37
CA SER A 8 7.75 9.27 -16.36
C SER A 8 8.75 9.51 -17.49
N PHE A 9 9.37 8.42 -17.93
CA PHE A 9 10.31 8.39 -19.04
C PHE A 9 9.78 7.43 -20.11
N ASP A 10 9.40 8.01 -21.25
CA ASP A 10 8.97 7.31 -22.47
C ASP A 10 7.84 6.28 -22.26
N GLY A 11 7.01 6.48 -21.24
CA GLY A 11 5.93 5.54 -20.87
C GLY A 11 6.39 4.17 -20.35
N MET A 12 7.68 3.87 -20.38
CA MET A 12 8.28 2.60 -20.00
C MET A 12 8.73 2.58 -18.55
N LEU A 13 9.26 3.69 -18.04
CA LEU A 13 9.74 3.81 -16.66
C LEU A 13 9.01 4.98 -16.00
N SER A 14 8.52 4.78 -14.78
CA SER A 14 7.98 5.84 -13.95
C SER A 14 8.57 5.75 -12.55
N VAL A 15 8.95 6.89 -11.99
CA VAL A 15 9.44 7.02 -10.62
C VAL A 15 8.50 7.94 -9.87
N GLY A 16 8.01 7.50 -8.71
CA GLY A 16 7.12 8.25 -7.84
C GLY A 16 7.77 8.50 -6.50
N LEU A 17 7.58 9.70 -5.96
CA LEU A 17 7.89 10.05 -4.58
C LEU A 17 6.63 10.62 -3.93
N VAL A 18 6.26 10.08 -2.77
CA VAL A 18 5.03 10.43 -2.06
C VAL A 18 5.35 10.70 -0.60
N ALA A 19 4.97 11.87 -0.12
CA ALA A 19 4.96 12.22 1.30
C ALA A 19 3.51 12.23 1.79
N ARG A 20 3.13 11.20 2.54
CA ARG A 20 1.82 11.10 3.21
C ARG A 20 1.92 11.70 4.60
N ASP A 21 0.85 12.34 5.05
CA ASP A 21 0.78 12.94 6.39
C ASP A 21 1.92 13.93 6.69
N ALA A 22 2.42 14.64 5.67
CA ALA A 22 3.47 15.66 5.81
C ALA A 22 3.13 16.72 6.87
N TYR A 23 1.83 17.01 7.02
CA TYR A 23 1.29 17.72 8.17
C TYR A 23 -0.15 17.29 8.43
N SER A 24 -0.35 16.49 9.47
CA SER A 24 -1.66 15.98 9.89
C SER A 24 -1.82 16.15 11.42
N PRO A 25 -2.46 17.23 11.88
CA PRO A 25 -2.70 17.45 13.30
C PRO A 25 -3.76 16.47 13.82
N ALA A 26 -3.49 15.85 14.95
CA ALA A 26 -4.39 14.93 15.64
C ALA A 26 -4.63 15.41 17.07
N MET A 27 -5.84 15.23 17.59
CA MET A 27 -6.11 15.36 19.02
C MET A 27 -6.13 13.96 19.63
N VAL A 28 -5.21 13.72 20.56
CA VAL A 28 -5.14 12.47 21.30
C VAL A 28 -5.63 12.74 22.72
N THR A 29 -6.71 12.07 23.10
CA THR A 29 -7.21 12.10 24.47
C THR A 29 -6.78 10.84 25.17
N THR A 30 -5.89 10.97 26.15
CA THR A 30 -5.40 9.86 26.96
C THR A 30 -6.24 9.72 28.21
N TYR A 31 -6.67 8.50 28.50
CA TYR A 31 -7.38 8.12 29.72
C TYR A 31 -6.48 7.21 30.55
N ALA A 32 -6.54 7.34 31.88
CA ALA A 32 -5.74 6.50 32.77
C ALA A 32 -6.16 5.02 32.68
N ASP A 33 -7.46 4.75 32.63
CA ASP A 33 -8.03 3.40 32.64
C ASP A 33 -9.32 3.32 31.80
N PHE A 34 -9.73 2.09 31.45
CA PHE A 34 -10.97 1.84 30.70
C PHE A 34 -12.25 2.31 31.43
N SER A 35 -12.25 2.27 32.77
CA SER A 35 -13.36 2.76 33.60
C SER A 35 -13.52 4.29 33.50
N ALA A 36 -12.41 5.02 33.40
CA ALA A 36 -12.42 6.47 33.20
C ALA A 36 -12.94 6.84 31.80
N PHE A 37 -12.62 6.03 30.78
CA PHE A 37 -13.15 6.18 29.43
C PHE A 37 -14.67 5.94 29.36
N SER A 38 -15.18 4.87 29.98
CA SER A 38 -16.60 4.49 29.87
C SER A 38 -17.53 5.27 30.79
N GLY A 39 -17.06 5.69 31.97
CA GLY A 39 -17.88 6.34 33.01
C GLY A 39 -17.79 7.86 33.04
N SER A 40 -16.71 8.48 32.56
CA SER A 40 -16.54 9.93 32.55
C SER A 40 -15.64 10.39 31.39
N PRO A 41 -16.18 10.41 30.16
CA PRO A 41 -15.41 10.73 28.94
C PRO A 41 -14.76 12.13 28.96
N GLY A 42 -15.23 13.04 29.82
CA GLY A 42 -14.66 14.39 29.97
C GLY A 42 -13.41 14.50 30.85
N SER A 43 -12.98 13.41 31.50
CA SER A 43 -11.80 13.41 32.39
C SER A 43 -10.47 13.15 31.69
N GLY A 44 -10.50 12.87 30.37
CA GLY A 44 -9.31 12.62 29.58
C GLY A 44 -8.45 13.87 29.39
N THR A 45 -7.13 13.70 29.38
CA THR A 45 -6.21 14.79 29.03
C THR A 45 -6.04 14.81 27.51
N SER A 46 -6.52 15.87 26.85
CA SER A 46 -6.35 16.06 25.41
C SER A 46 -5.04 16.77 25.11
N ALA A 47 -4.20 16.15 24.29
CA ALA A 47 -2.98 16.74 23.76
C ALA A 47 -3.08 16.86 22.24
N TYR A 48 -2.48 17.93 21.70
CA TYR A 48 -2.22 18.03 20.28
C TYR A 48 -1.02 17.15 19.93
N ALA A 49 -1.24 16.19 19.04
CA ALA A 49 -0.22 15.34 18.46
C ALA A 49 -0.16 15.60 16.95
N VAL A 50 0.95 15.17 16.32
CA VAL A 50 1.09 15.16 14.87
C VAL A 50 1.27 13.70 14.46
N VAL A 51 0.51 13.26 13.46
CA VAL A 51 0.69 11.92 12.89
C VAL A 51 2.08 11.88 12.23
N PRO A 52 2.88 10.81 12.44
CA PRO A 52 4.18 10.68 11.79
C PRO A 52 4.02 10.75 10.27
N ALA A 53 4.84 11.58 9.63
CA ALA A 53 4.89 11.64 8.18
C ALA A 53 5.49 10.34 7.62
N ASP A 54 4.97 9.88 6.48
CA ASP A 54 5.46 8.72 5.73
C ASP A 54 6.02 9.21 4.40
N LEU A 55 7.30 8.95 4.16
CA LEU A 55 7.95 9.24 2.87
C LEU A 55 8.20 7.93 2.14
N SER A 56 7.54 7.74 0.99
CA SER A 56 7.65 6.54 0.17
C SER A 56 8.23 6.88 -1.20
N ILE A 57 9.03 5.99 -1.75
CA ILE A 57 9.53 6.05 -3.14
C ILE A 57 9.14 4.78 -3.88
N GLY A 58 8.77 4.92 -5.15
CA GLY A 58 8.32 3.82 -5.99
C GLY A 58 8.86 3.92 -7.40
N VAL A 59 9.05 2.76 -8.03
CA VAL A 59 9.47 2.63 -9.42
C VAL A 59 8.53 1.66 -10.12
N ALA A 60 7.97 2.07 -11.24
CA ALA A 60 7.15 1.27 -12.12
C ALA A 60 7.86 1.12 -13.46
N TYR A 61 7.94 -0.11 -13.96
CA TYR A 61 8.58 -0.44 -15.22
C TYR A 61 7.64 -1.30 -16.07
N LYS A 62 7.31 -0.81 -17.27
CA LYS A 62 6.44 -1.45 -18.25
C LYS A 62 7.29 -1.92 -19.44
N PRO A 63 7.93 -3.11 -19.36
CA PRO A 63 8.66 -3.64 -20.51
C PRO A 63 7.71 -3.99 -21.65
N SER A 64 8.02 -3.52 -22.86
CA SER A 64 7.32 -3.95 -24.07
C SER A 64 8.01 -5.18 -24.67
N PHE A 65 7.22 -6.21 -24.96
CA PHE A 65 7.70 -7.41 -25.63
C PHE A 65 6.76 -7.72 -26.78
N ALA A 66 7.31 -7.83 -28.00
CA ALA A 66 6.51 -8.07 -29.19
C ALA A 66 5.63 -9.34 -29.13
N LEU A 67 5.99 -10.33 -28.31
CA LEU A 67 5.16 -11.52 -28.07
C LEU A 67 3.94 -11.23 -27.18
N LEU A 68 4.13 -10.44 -26.12
CA LEU A 68 3.06 -10.04 -25.20
C LEU A 68 2.09 -9.10 -25.92
N ASP A 69 2.61 -8.13 -26.68
CA ASP A 69 1.79 -7.20 -27.47
C ASP A 69 0.89 -7.94 -28.48
N ARG A 70 1.41 -8.99 -29.13
CA ARG A 70 0.62 -9.84 -30.07
C ARG A 70 -0.47 -10.64 -29.39
N LEU A 71 -0.29 -10.97 -28.11
CA LEU A 71 -1.29 -11.65 -27.28
C LEU A 71 -2.26 -10.65 -26.63
N GLY A 72 -2.08 -9.34 -26.88
CA GLY A 72 -2.80 -8.28 -26.18
C GLY A 72 -2.51 -8.25 -24.68
N ALA A 73 -1.32 -8.68 -24.28
CA ALA A 73 -0.90 -8.77 -22.90
C ALA A 73 0.10 -7.65 -22.56
N ASP A 74 -0.08 -7.02 -21.41
CA ASP A 74 0.77 -5.98 -20.87
C ASP A 74 1.39 -6.47 -19.56
N LEU A 75 2.71 -6.30 -19.40
CA LEU A 75 3.42 -6.58 -18.17
C LEU A 75 3.86 -5.28 -17.50
N LEU A 76 3.53 -5.13 -16.21
CA LEU A 76 3.97 -4.04 -15.36
C LEU A 76 4.72 -4.61 -14.17
N VAL A 77 5.91 -4.10 -13.91
CA VAL A 77 6.75 -4.45 -12.76
C VAL A 77 6.80 -3.25 -11.83
N LEU A 78 6.60 -3.48 -10.54
CA LEU A 78 6.49 -2.46 -9.50
C LEU A 78 7.50 -2.78 -8.40
N LEU A 79 8.22 -1.76 -7.94
CA LEU A 79 9.13 -1.85 -6.81
C LEU A 79 9.01 -0.57 -5.97
N ASP A 80 8.62 -0.72 -4.72
CA ASP A 80 8.43 0.40 -3.80
C ASP A 80 9.23 0.20 -2.51
N TYR A 81 9.67 1.30 -1.94
CA TYR A 81 10.16 1.39 -0.58
C TYR A 81 9.24 2.33 0.20
N ALA A 82 8.45 1.76 1.11
CA ALA A 82 7.50 2.49 1.92
C ALA A 82 8.15 3.03 3.19
N ASP A 83 7.76 4.23 3.60
CA ASP A 83 8.15 4.83 4.88
C ASP A 83 9.68 4.79 5.17
N ILE A 84 10.42 5.56 4.37
CA ILE A 84 11.86 5.80 4.56
C ILE A 84 12.12 6.49 5.92
N LEU A 85 11.14 7.21 6.46
CA LEU A 85 11.28 7.95 7.70
C LEU A 85 11.29 7.03 8.93
N ASP A 86 10.70 5.84 8.84
CA ASP A 86 10.73 4.83 9.91
C ASP A 86 12.16 4.36 10.25
N LEU A 87 13.13 4.50 9.33
CA LEU A 87 14.54 4.18 9.62
C LEU A 87 15.15 5.12 10.67
N PHE A 88 14.58 6.32 10.83
CA PHE A 88 15.01 7.32 11.81
C PHE A 88 14.14 7.30 13.07
N SER A 89 13.21 6.35 13.19
CA SER A 89 12.36 6.22 14.37
C SER A 89 13.14 5.64 15.57
N ILE A 90 12.65 5.91 16.78
CA ILE A 90 13.30 5.48 18.03
C ILE A 90 13.28 3.94 18.16
N ILE A 91 12.29 3.28 17.55
CA ILE A 91 12.15 1.83 17.49
C ILE A 91 11.90 1.46 16.01
N PRO A 92 12.95 1.32 15.20
CA PRO A 92 12.80 1.08 13.78
C PRO A 92 12.24 -0.32 13.52
N ARG A 93 11.24 -0.42 12.63
CA ARG A 93 10.82 -1.71 12.07
C ARG A 93 11.93 -2.25 11.17
N ASN A 94 11.96 -3.57 10.97
CA ASN A 94 12.94 -4.18 10.08
C ASN A 94 12.82 -3.57 8.66
N PRO A 95 13.89 -2.98 8.10
CA PRO A 95 13.88 -2.29 6.80
C PRO A 95 13.38 -3.16 5.64
N ILE A 96 13.48 -4.48 5.76
CA ILE A 96 13.00 -5.41 4.73
C ILE A 96 11.47 -5.43 4.63
N LEU A 97 10.77 -5.11 5.71
CA LEU A 97 9.30 -5.06 5.73
C LEU A 97 8.74 -3.85 4.99
N ASN A 98 9.59 -2.86 4.73
CA ASN A 98 9.26 -1.64 4.01
C ASN A 98 9.46 -1.79 2.48
N VAL A 99 10.17 -2.83 2.04
CA VAL A 99 10.32 -3.18 0.62
C VAL A 99 9.06 -3.89 0.11
N ARG A 100 8.58 -3.45 -1.04
CA ARG A 100 7.44 -4.05 -1.75
C ARG A 100 7.83 -4.27 -3.20
N ALA A 101 7.49 -5.43 -3.73
CA ALA A 101 7.71 -5.74 -5.14
C ALA A 101 6.45 -6.39 -5.69
N GLY A 102 6.08 -6.04 -6.91
CA GLY A 102 4.86 -6.55 -7.55
C GLY A 102 5.03 -6.69 -9.04
N VAL A 103 4.22 -7.57 -9.62
CA VAL A 103 4.04 -7.70 -11.05
C VAL A 103 2.54 -7.74 -11.34
N GLU A 104 2.15 -7.06 -12.40
CA GLU A 104 0.80 -7.05 -12.91
C GLU A 104 0.84 -7.43 -14.39
N LEU A 105 0.05 -8.45 -14.74
CA LEU A 105 -0.13 -8.93 -16.10
C LEU A 105 -1.57 -8.69 -16.49
N THR A 106 -1.79 -7.82 -17.48
CA THR A 106 -3.12 -7.51 -18.01
C THR A 106 -3.26 -8.15 -19.38
N LEU A 107 -4.26 -9.01 -19.58
CA LEU A 107 -4.55 -9.67 -20.85
C LEU A 107 -5.83 -9.10 -21.46
N LEU A 108 -5.74 -8.73 -22.73
CA LEU A 108 -6.82 -8.23 -23.59
C LEU A 108 -7.58 -7.04 -22.99
N GLU A 109 -6.94 -6.27 -22.10
CA GLU A 109 -7.56 -5.19 -21.31
C GLU A 109 -8.74 -5.63 -20.42
N ILE A 110 -8.98 -6.94 -20.29
CA ILE A 110 -10.12 -7.52 -19.57
C ILE A 110 -9.65 -8.20 -18.29
N LEU A 111 -8.62 -9.03 -18.39
CA LEU A 111 -8.16 -9.88 -17.29
C LEU A 111 -6.88 -9.29 -16.68
N SER A 112 -6.89 -9.02 -15.38
CA SER A 112 -5.71 -8.56 -14.63
C SER A 112 -5.29 -9.62 -13.62
N LEU A 113 -4.03 -10.05 -13.69
CA LEU A 113 -3.40 -10.95 -12.75
C LEU A 113 -2.30 -10.19 -12.02
N ARG A 114 -2.34 -10.20 -10.69
CA ARG A 114 -1.42 -9.46 -9.84
C ARG A 114 -0.73 -10.42 -8.89
N ALA A 115 0.57 -10.31 -8.74
CA ALA A 115 1.34 -11.07 -7.78
C ALA A 115 2.44 -10.19 -7.20
N GLY A 116 2.84 -10.42 -5.96
CA GLY A 116 3.86 -9.58 -5.34
C GLY A 116 4.24 -10.03 -3.95
N ILE A 117 5.11 -9.25 -3.33
CA ILE A 117 5.57 -9.40 -1.96
C ILE A 117 5.42 -8.06 -1.28
N LYS A 118 4.80 -8.07 -0.11
CA LYS A 118 4.62 -6.91 0.76
C LYS A 118 4.83 -7.34 2.20
N ASP A 119 5.59 -6.55 2.98
CA ASP A 119 5.91 -6.88 4.38
C ASP A 119 6.54 -8.27 4.51
N ALA A 120 7.41 -8.66 3.56
CA ALA A 120 7.99 -9.99 3.43
C ALA A 120 6.98 -11.17 3.29
N LEU A 121 5.71 -10.86 2.98
CA LEU A 121 4.64 -11.85 2.78
C LEU A 121 4.17 -11.83 1.31
N PRO A 122 3.81 -13.00 0.74
CA PRO A 122 3.29 -13.06 -0.62
C PRO A 122 1.89 -12.43 -0.70
N THR A 123 1.63 -11.81 -1.84
CA THR A 123 0.35 -11.22 -2.22
C THR A 123 -0.06 -11.70 -3.60
N ALA A 124 -1.35 -11.90 -3.82
CA ALA A 124 -1.91 -12.30 -5.11
C ALA A 124 -3.23 -11.60 -5.34
N GLY A 125 -3.55 -11.33 -6.60
CA GLY A 125 -4.77 -10.66 -7.00
C GLY A 125 -5.23 -11.12 -8.38
N PHE A 126 -6.53 -11.05 -8.56
CA PHE A 126 -7.23 -11.39 -9.79
C PHE A 126 -8.30 -10.31 -10.01
N GLY A 127 -8.42 -9.81 -11.23
CA GLY A 127 -9.51 -8.91 -11.59
C GLY A 127 -9.98 -9.17 -13.01
N ILE A 128 -11.28 -9.01 -13.23
CA ILE A 128 -11.89 -9.12 -14.55
C ILE A 128 -12.83 -7.94 -14.79
N ASP A 129 -12.66 -7.29 -15.93
CA ASP A 129 -13.55 -6.23 -16.41
C ASP A 129 -14.65 -6.83 -17.30
N LEU A 130 -15.91 -6.74 -16.85
CA LEU A 130 -17.06 -7.29 -17.55
C LEU A 130 -17.89 -6.20 -18.25
N SER A 131 -17.29 -5.02 -18.50
CA SER A 131 -17.93 -3.82 -19.07
C SER A 131 -19.00 -3.17 -18.19
N ALA A 132 -19.91 -3.95 -17.60
CA ALA A 132 -20.94 -3.46 -16.67
C ALA A 132 -20.38 -3.22 -15.26
N PHE A 133 -19.42 -4.03 -14.84
CA PHE A 133 -18.73 -3.90 -13.58
C PHE A 133 -17.36 -4.60 -13.65
N THR A 134 -16.44 -4.17 -12.79
CA THR A 134 -15.16 -4.84 -12.58
C THR A 134 -15.24 -5.68 -11.31
N PHE A 135 -14.94 -6.97 -11.41
CA PHE A 135 -14.77 -7.84 -10.26
C PHE A 135 -13.29 -7.92 -9.91
N SER A 136 -12.95 -7.81 -8.62
CA SER A 136 -11.58 -7.95 -8.14
C SER A 136 -11.53 -8.76 -6.85
N LEU A 137 -10.56 -9.66 -6.78
CA LEU A 137 -10.23 -10.50 -5.64
C LEU A 137 -8.75 -10.30 -5.31
N ALA A 138 -8.42 -9.99 -4.07
CA ALA A 138 -7.04 -9.83 -3.63
C ALA A 138 -6.80 -10.54 -2.30
N MET A 139 -5.65 -11.18 -2.18
CA MET A 139 -5.14 -11.80 -0.95
C MET A 139 -3.79 -11.15 -0.63
N TYR A 140 -3.64 -10.66 0.61
CA TYR A 140 -2.39 -10.07 1.06
C TYR A 140 -2.14 -10.30 2.54
N GLY A 141 -0.87 -10.46 2.89
CA GLY A 141 -0.39 -10.47 4.27
C GLY A 141 -0.09 -9.06 4.78
N LYS A 142 -0.21 -8.87 6.10
CA LYS A 142 0.32 -7.72 6.82
C LYS A 142 1.07 -8.22 8.04
N GLU A 143 2.31 -7.77 8.20
CA GLU A 143 3.14 -8.11 9.37
C GLU A 143 2.92 -7.05 10.45
N LEU A 144 2.31 -7.41 11.58
CA LEU A 144 2.07 -6.49 12.69
C LEU A 144 3.26 -6.43 13.67
N GLY A 145 4.25 -7.30 13.51
CA GLY A 145 5.48 -7.30 14.26
C GLY A 145 6.54 -6.33 13.73
N LEU A 146 7.59 -6.16 14.54
CA LEU A 146 8.79 -5.41 14.16
C LEU A 146 9.69 -6.24 13.21
N ASP A 147 9.61 -7.57 13.32
CA ASP A 147 10.39 -8.52 12.54
C ASP A 147 9.50 -9.36 11.59
N PRO A 148 10.04 -9.79 10.44
CA PRO A 148 9.33 -10.65 9.52
C PRO A 148 8.85 -11.96 10.16
N GLY A 149 7.55 -12.26 10.00
CA GLY A 149 6.96 -13.51 10.45
C GLY A 149 6.64 -13.56 11.95
N ALA A 150 6.84 -12.47 12.70
CA ALA A 150 6.53 -12.44 14.12
C ALA A 150 5.01 -12.52 14.39
N ARG A 151 4.21 -11.79 13.61
CA ARG A 151 2.74 -11.68 13.70
C ARG A 151 2.12 -11.44 12.31
N PRO A 152 2.17 -12.45 11.42
CA PRO A 152 1.57 -12.35 10.09
C PRO A 152 0.04 -12.46 10.16
N VAL A 153 -0.67 -11.54 9.52
CA VAL A 153 -2.13 -11.57 9.36
C VAL A 153 -2.46 -11.55 7.87
N PHE A 154 -3.16 -12.59 7.39
CA PHE A 154 -3.62 -12.66 6.01
C PHE A 154 -5.05 -12.13 5.88
N ASN A 155 -5.25 -11.30 4.86
CA ASN A 155 -6.53 -10.69 4.53
C ASN A 155 -6.93 -11.08 3.12
N LEU A 156 -8.23 -11.24 2.92
CA LEU A 156 -8.85 -11.47 1.63
C LEU A 156 -9.86 -10.35 1.38
N LEU A 157 -9.75 -9.70 0.24
CA LEU A 157 -10.57 -8.58 -0.18
C LEU A 157 -11.29 -8.94 -1.46
N VAL A 158 -12.60 -8.74 -1.47
CA VAL A 158 -13.46 -8.88 -2.65
C VAL A 158 -14.03 -7.51 -2.95
N ALA A 159 -13.96 -7.07 -4.20
CA ALA A 159 -14.48 -5.79 -4.65
C ALA A 159 -15.30 -5.96 -5.93
N PHE A 160 -16.38 -5.20 -6.00
CA PHE A 160 -17.22 -5.01 -7.17
C PHE A 160 -17.28 -3.51 -7.45
N ASP A 161 -16.74 -3.08 -8.59
CA ASP A 161 -16.73 -1.68 -9.02
C ASP A 161 -17.72 -1.51 -10.19
N PHE A 162 -18.72 -0.65 -10.01
CA PHE A 162 -19.77 -0.41 -11.00
C PHE A 162 -19.51 0.93 -11.68
N ARG A 163 -19.20 0.89 -12.98
CA ARG A 163 -19.03 2.09 -13.81
C ARG A 163 -20.31 2.28 -14.62
N TYR A 164 -20.97 3.42 -14.44
CA TYR A 164 -22.17 3.83 -15.17
C TYR A 164 -21.80 4.83 -16.27
#